data_AF-A0A8W8IMW2-F1
#
_entry.id   AF-A0A8W8IMW2-F1
#
_cell.length_a   1.000
_cell.length_b   1.000
_cell.length_c   1.000
_cell.angle_alpha   90.00
_cell.angle_beta   90.00
_cell.angle_gamma   90.00
#
_symmetry.space_group_name_H-M   'P 1'
#
loop_
_entity.id
_entity.type
_entity.pdbx_description
1 polymer ?
#
loop_
_entity_poly.entity_id
_entity_poly.type
_entity_poly.pdbx_seq_one_letter_code
_entity_poly.pdbx_strand_id
1 'polypeptide(L)'
;MQGLLLGVKLVTCVSLILFSVSCYNMVVRSEEAVDNTQNGGSSSPLLKTDKNPNTVTDKTSALTVVPDSEDDDATVTTEEEGAPDFSNLDVFYPTKDWQEVKPGQAVPKGLHIRLNMDTGQREAKLMEGDGGLKYWSQEGKQGIVNTEKKLFTPEDLKKALKEFRVNKIDDEDTERMEEVKKKYKSYEELKKDLEGLHMDIKTDRETVLELTSMLNSSSLDTTERVDVMETLLDYLHQIDNAILFCDIGGMKLVIKNLNDSNAEMRSISSAILATSLQNNPKVKVYCIKEGVLHHFVRALSTEVELPVKKKLLFALSAMVRNFPYAQTKFGELGGFSVLAKLFTLPGTSEEATKLSERTLTLVVDLLEEHQSVTKDNKHHSSEELLTQYQNFPLLEHLLQNGFCEIVGNLLENIPQREFESTTEVILKAAMKLKDSCFQQFKEHTVKFKSLHDNLLKLYHQDTEFDFYRDLSEVAKKLYLFLMEKDEL
;
A
#
# COMPACT_ATOMS: atom_id res chain seq x y z
N MET A 1 37.32 -13.68 28.39
CA MET A 1 37.34 -12.97 27.09
C MET A 1 37.04 -13.86 25.88
N GLN A 2 37.47 -15.12 25.82
CA GLN A 2 37.18 -15.99 24.66
C GLN A 2 35.69 -16.34 24.47
N GLY A 3 34.91 -16.51 25.56
CA GLY A 3 33.46 -16.79 25.46
C GLY A 3 32.61 -15.64 24.92
N LEU A 4 33.01 -14.38 25.21
CA LEU A 4 32.31 -13.18 24.73
C LEU A 4 32.51 -13.01 23.21
N LEU A 5 33.72 -13.33 22.72
CA LEU A 5 34.06 -13.27 21.30
C LEU A 5 33.33 -14.36 20.50
N LEU A 6 33.08 -15.52 21.12
CA LEU A 6 32.32 -16.61 20.51
C LEU A 6 30.82 -16.27 20.41
N GLY A 7 30.26 -15.61 21.44
CA GLY A 7 28.89 -15.12 21.44
C GLY A 7 28.62 -14.08 20.35
N VAL A 8 29.53 -13.10 20.20
CA VAL A 8 29.40 -12.07 19.14
C VAL A 8 29.49 -12.70 17.76
N LYS A 9 30.40 -13.66 17.54
CA LYS A 9 30.51 -14.38 16.26
C LYS A 9 29.26 -15.21 15.94
N LEU A 10 28.65 -15.83 16.94
CA LEU A 10 27.42 -16.61 16.76
C LEU A 10 26.25 -15.71 16.36
N VAL A 11 26.10 -14.56 17.04
CA VAL A 11 25.06 -13.57 16.73
C VAL A 11 25.24 -13.00 15.32
N THR A 12 26.48 -12.67 14.92
CA THR A 12 26.74 -12.17 13.56
C THR A 12 26.45 -13.22 12.48
N CYS A 13 26.75 -14.51 12.75
CA CYS A 13 26.45 -15.58 11.79
C CYS A 13 24.94 -15.82 11.67
N VAL A 14 24.19 -15.78 12.77
CA VAL A 14 22.72 -15.93 12.74
C VAL A 14 22.08 -14.75 12.00
N SER A 15 22.54 -13.51 12.23
CA SER A 15 22.05 -12.34 11.51
C SER A 15 22.32 -12.42 10.00
N LEU A 16 23.49 -12.92 9.58
CA LEU A 16 23.82 -13.10 8.16
C LEU A 16 22.98 -14.20 7.49
N ILE A 17 22.64 -15.27 8.22
CA ILE A 17 21.77 -16.34 7.72
C ILE A 17 20.33 -15.85 7.60
N LEU A 18 19.82 -15.08 8.56
CA LEU A 18 18.48 -14.50 8.47
C LEU A 18 18.37 -13.48 7.34
N PHE A 19 19.43 -12.70 7.10
CA PHE A 19 19.49 -11.76 5.99
C PHE A 19 19.50 -12.49 4.64
N SER A 20 20.28 -13.56 4.49
CA SER A 20 20.32 -14.31 3.23
C SER A 20 19.01 -15.05 2.92
N VAL A 21 18.32 -15.58 3.94
CA VAL A 21 16.99 -16.18 3.80
C VAL A 21 15.94 -15.14 3.42
N SER A 22 16.01 -13.92 3.98
CA SER A 22 15.12 -12.82 3.61
C SER A 22 15.34 -12.36 2.16
N CYS A 23 16.60 -12.25 1.73
CA CYS A 23 16.93 -11.90 0.34
C CYS A 23 16.47 -12.99 -0.64
N TYR A 24 16.64 -14.27 -0.30
CA TYR A 24 16.17 -15.38 -1.13
C TYR A 24 14.64 -15.36 -1.32
N ASN A 25 13.88 -15.12 -0.24
CA ASN A 25 12.42 -15.01 -0.30
C ASN A 25 11.94 -13.77 -1.09
N MET A 26 12.72 -12.68 -1.14
CA MET A 26 12.41 -11.52 -1.98
C MET A 26 12.62 -11.82 -3.48
N VAL A 27 13.68 -12.54 -3.84
CA VAL A 27 13.99 -12.88 -5.23
C VAL A 27 12.98 -13.88 -5.79
N VAL A 28 12.64 -14.93 -5.03
CA VAL A 28 11.66 -15.94 -5.46
C VAL A 28 10.26 -15.34 -5.68
N ARG A 29 9.86 -14.34 -4.87
CA ARG A 29 8.59 -13.62 -5.06
C ARG A 29 8.56 -12.71 -6.29
N SER A 30 9.72 -12.32 -6.82
CA SER A 30 9.79 -11.47 -8.01
C SER A 30 9.64 -12.24 -9.32
N GLU A 31 9.98 -13.53 -9.35
CA GLU A 31 9.87 -14.38 -10.53
C GLU A 31 8.41 -14.83 -10.81
N GLU A 32 7.57 -14.99 -9.79
CA GLU A 32 6.15 -15.36 -9.97
C GLU A 32 5.26 -14.21 -10.49
N ALA A 33 5.71 -12.96 -10.40
CA ALA A 33 4.91 -11.79 -10.78
C ALA A 33 5.01 -11.42 -12.27
N VAL A 34 5.97 -11.97 -13.02
CA VAL A 34 6.26 -11.56 -14.40
C VAL A 34 5.43 -12.32 -15.45
N ASP A 35 4.85 -13.48 -15.10
CA ASP A 35 4.27 -14.40 -16.10
C ASP A 35 2.78 -14.15 -16.46
N ASN A 36 2.10 -13.17 -15.86
CA ASN A 36 0.63 -13.07 -15.93
C ASN A 36 0.01 -11.82 -16.59
N THR A 37 0.77 -10.97 -17.30
CA THR A 37 0.17 -9.79 -17.96
C THR A 37 0.72 -9.48 -19.35
N GLN A 38 0.32 -10.29 -20.34
CA GLN A 38 0.25 -9.86 -21.74
C GLN A 38 -1.02 -10.42 -22.40
N ASN A 39 -2.05 -9.58 -22.62
CA ASN A 39 -2.67 -9.37 -23.93
C ASN A 39 -4.03 -8.63 -23.87
N GLY A 40 -4.18 -7.65 -24.76
CA GLY A 40 -5.43 -7.43 -25.50
C GLY A 40 -6.29 -6.24 -25.07
N GLY A 41 -6.12 -5.09 -25.75
CA GLY A 41 -7.14 -4.05 -25.85
C GLY A 41 -7.93 -4.14 -27.17
N SER A 42 -9.06 -3.41 -27.27
CA SER A 42 -9.56 -2.74 -28.49
C SER A 42 -10.88 -1.96 -28.26
N SER A 43 -10.82 -0.64 -28.51
CA SER A 43 -11.75 0.32 -29.16
C SER A 43 -13.30 0.21 -29.20
N SER A 44 -13.97 1.28 -28.67
CA SER A 44 -14.95 2.26 -29.28
C SER A 44 -16.33 1.80 -29.84
N PRO A 45 -17.36 2.69 -30.11
CA PRO A 45 -17.57 4.14 -29.85
C PRO A 45 -18.99 4.63 -29.36
N LEU A 46 -19.04 5.90 -28.88
CA LEU A 46 -20.09 6.97 -28.87
C LEU A 46 -21.62 6.72 -29.06
N LEU A 47 -22.50 7.39 -28.27
CA LEU A 47 -23.24 8.65 -28.63
C LEU A 47 -24.29 9.17 -27.57
N LYS A 48 -24.08 10.41 -27.10
CA LYS A 48 -24.97 11.57 -26.72
C LYS A 48 -26.44 11.44 -26.24
N THR A 49 -26.80 12.23 -25.21
CA THR A 49 -27.78 13.38 -25.17
C THR A 49 -27.94 13.89 -23.71
N ASP A 50 -27.54 15.11 -23.32
CA ASP A 50 -28.20 16.45 -23.37
C ASP A 50 -29.38 16.71 -22.39
N LYS A 51 -29.12 17.41 -21.25
CA LYS A 51 -29.74 18.70 -20.77
C LYS A 51 -29.86 18.90 -19.23
N ASN A 52 -29.06 19.87 -18.75
CA ASN A 52 -29.08 20.85 -17.63
C ASN A 52 -30.41 21.26 -16.93
N PRO A 53 -30.44 22.12 -15.85
CA PRO A 53 -29.49 22.44 -14.76
C PRO A 53 -30.11 22.51 -13.32
N ASN A 54 -29.23 22.76 -12.32
CA ASN A 54 -29.44 23.43 -11.02
C ASN A 54 -29.94 22.62 -9.81
N THR A 55 -29.01 22.31 -8.88
CA THR A 55 -29.03 22.80 -7.48
C THR A 55 -27.66 22.58 -6.84
N VAL A 56 -27.12 23.64 -6.25
CA VAL A 56 -25.85 23.72 -5.52
C VAL A 56 -26.04 23.13 -4.12
N THR A 57 -25.22 22.14 -3.75
CA THR A 57 -24.85 21.85 -2.35
C THR A 57 -23.46 21.21 -2.31
N ASP A 58 -22.54 21.87 -1.61
CA ASP A 58 -21.19 21.40 -1.29
C ASP A 58 -21.19 20.02 -0.61
N LYS A 59 -20.53 19.05 -1.24
CA LYS A 59 -20.03 17.84 -0.60
C LYS A 59 -18.65 17.53 -1.19
N THR A 60 -17.61 17.99 -0.52
CA THR A 60 -16.24 17.49 -0.75
C THR A 60 -16.08 16.16 -0.01
N SER A 61 -16.41 15.05 -0.67
CA SER A 61 -16.10 13.70 -0.18
C SER A 61 -14.70 13.31 -0.65
N ALA A 62 -13.71 13.34 0.24
CA ALA A 62 -12.43 12.71 -0.02
C ALA A 62 -12.57 11.19 0.21
N LEU A 63 -12.63 10.42 -0.87
CA LEU A 63 -12.71 8.96 -0.79
C LEU A 63 -11.30 8.39 -0.54
N THR A 64 -10.97 8.15 0.71
CA THR A 64 -10.10 7.02 1.04
C THR A 64 -11.03 5.94 1.55
N VAL A 65 -11.20 4.85 0.79
CA VAL A 65 -12.08 3.74 1.18
C VAL A 65 -11.53 3.13 2.47
N VAL A 66 -12.14 3.50 3.59
CA VAL A 66 -11.97 2.84 4.88
C VAL A 66 -13.18 1.94 5.04
N PRO A 67 -13.02 0.61 5.10
CA PRO A 67 -14.11 -0.23 5.58
C PRO A 67 -14.34 0.10 7.07
N ASP A 68 -15.49 0.67 7.38
CA ASP A 68 -15.97 0.80 8.74
C ASP A 68 -16.35 -0.59 9.23
N SER A 69 -15.65 -1.08 10.26
CA SER A 69 -16.02 -2.26 11.01
C SER A 69 -16.08 -1.88 12.49
N GLU A 70 -17.27 -1.57 12.97
CA GLU A 70 -17.60 -1.58 14.39
C GLU A 70 -18.72 -2.60 14.61
N ASP A 71 -18.50 -3.43 15.64
CA ASP A 71 -19.44 -4.29 16.36
C ASP A 71 -19.98 -5.57 15.67
N ASP A 72 -19.23 -6.67 15.83
CA ASP A 72 -19.78 -8.03 15.85
C ASP A 72 -20.02 -8.47 17.31
N ASP A 73 -21.17 -8.08 17.86
CA ASP A 73 -21.85 -8.90 18.87
C ASP A 73 -22.88 -9.77 18.14
N ALA A 74 -22.65 -11.08 18.18
CA ALA A 74 -23.39 -12.06 17.43
C ALA A 74 -24.84 -12.13 17.92
N THR A 75 -25.74 -11.44 17.22
CA THR A 75 -27.18 -11.62 17.36
C THR A 75 -27.79 -11.96 16.00
N VAL A 76 -28.10 -13.24 15.79
CA VAL A 76 -28.82 -13.72 14.61
C VAL A 76 -30.23 -13.14 14.62
N THR A 77 -30.52 -12.24 13.69
CA THR A 77 -31.88 -11.88 13.30
C THR A 77 -32.05 -12.20 11.81
N THR A 78 -33.10 -12.95 11.49
CA THR A 78 -33.46 -13.29 10.11
C THR A 78 -34.28 -12.15 9.54
N GLU A 79 -33.69 -11.32 8.68
CA GLU A 79 -34.43 -10.45 7.78
C GLU A 79 -34.34 -11.01 6.35
N GLU A 80 -35.50 -11.18 5.72
CA GLU A 80 -35.67 -11.68 4.36
C GLU A 80 -35.17 -10.65 3.35
N GLU A 81 -33.96 -10.82 2.82
CA GLU A 81 -33.54 -10.10 1.62
C GLU A 81 -34.15 -10.76 0.38
N GLY A 82 -34.90 -9.95 -0.39
CA GLY A 82 -35.62 -10.37 -1.58
C GLY A 82 -34.69 -10.96 -2.66
N ALA A 83 -35.15 -12.05 -3.28
CA ALA A 83 -34.49 -12.68 -4.42
C ALA A 83 -34.30 -11.67 -5.57
N PRO A 84 -33.11 -11.62 -6.21
CA PRO A 84 -32.89 -10.76 -7.37
C PRO A 84 -33.80 -11.18 -8.53
N ASP A 85 -34.41 -10.18 -9.19
CA ASP A 85 -35.32 -10.37 -10.32
C ASP A 85 -34.55 -10.86 -11.56
N PHE A 86 -34.72 -12.14 -11.91
CA PHE A 86 -34.09 -12.80 -13.06
C PHE A 86 -34.80 -12.53 -14.40
N SER A 87 -35.76 -11.60 -14.45
CA SER A 87 -36.65 -11.45 -15.59
C SER A 87 -36.01 -10.88 -16.88
N ASN A 88 -34.73 -10.46 -16.86
CA ASN A 88 -34.15 -9.77 -18.01
C ASN A 88 -32.66 -10.06 -18.29
N LEU A 89 -32.21 -11.30 -18.08
CA LEU A 89 -30.88 -11.74 -18.50
C LEU A 89 -30.91 -12.29 -19.94
N ASP A 90 -30.12 -11.70 -20.83
CA ASP A 90 -29.89 -12.23 -22.19
C ASP A 90 -29.03 -13.50 -22.08
N VAL A 91 -29.66 -14.67 -22.23
CA VAL A 91 -29.03 -15.99 -22.10
C VAL A 91 -28.67 -16.54 -23.49
N PHE A 92 -27.46 -17.08 -23.62
CA PHE A 92 -26.97 -17.67 -24.86
C PHE A 92 -27.62 -19.04 -25.14
N TYR A 93 -28.18 -19.22 -26.35
CA TYR A 93 -28.84 -20.45 -26.78
C TYR A 93 -27.97 -21.24 -27.77
N PRO A 94 -27.25 -22.27 -27.30
CA PRO A 94 -26.24 -23.00 -28.07
C PRO A 94 -26.83 -23.96 -29.11
N THR A 95 -26.15 -24.09 -30.25
CA THR A 95 -26.40 -25.15 -31.25
C THR A 95 -25.29 -26.19 -31.30
N LYS A 96 -25.44 -27.23 -32.13
CA LYS A 96 -24.40 -28.24 -32.36
C LYS A 96 -23.16 -27.71 -33.08
N ASP A 97 -23.32 -26.61 -33.82
CA ASP A 97 -22.23 -25.89 -34.45
C ASP A 97 -21.79 -24.69 -33.60
N TRP A 98 -20.54 -24.26 -33.78
CA TRP A 98 -19.94 -23.14 -33.06
C TRP A 98 -20.65 -21.83 -33.38
N GLN A 99 -21.11 -21.13 -32.34
CA GLN A 99 -21.76 -19.83 -32.46
C GLN A 99 -21.07 -18.81 -31.56
N GLU A 100 -20.96 -17.57 -32.06
CA GLU A 100 -20.35 -16.47 -31.33
C GLU A 100 -21.19 -16.03 -30.11
N VAL A 101 -20.53 -15.89 -28.96
CA VAL A 101 -21.12 -15.42 -27.70
C VAL A 101 -20.87 -13.93 -27.57
N LYS A 102 -21.94 -13.14 -27.43
CA LYS A 102 -21.84 -11.68 -27.29
C LYS A 102 -21.25 -11.28 -25.92
N PRO A 103 -20.49 -10.18 -25.83
CA PRO A 103 -19.97 -9.67 -24.56
C PRO A 103 -21.11 -9.33 -23.58
N GLY A 104 -21.11 -9.97 -22.40
CA GLY A 104 -22.14 -9.78 -21.37
C GLY A 104 -23.32 -10.76 -21.43
N GLN A 105 -23.37 -11.64 -22.44
CA GLN A 105 -24.42 -12.66 -22.55
C GLN A 105 -24.14 -13.84 -21.59
N ALA A 106 -25.16 -14.28 -20.85
CA ALA A 106 -25.00 -15.35 -19.86
C ALA A 106 -24.94 -16.72 -20.56
N VAL A 107 -23.84 -17.46 -20.38
CA VAL A 107 -23.63 -18.78 -21.01
C VAL A 107 -24.05 -19.91 -20.04
N PRO A 108 -25.02 -20.77 -20.41
CA PRO A 108 -25.42 -21.89 -19.57
C PRO A 108 -24.27 -22.87 -19.28
N LYS A 109 -24.24 -23.42 -18.06
CA LYS A 109 -23.22 -24.40 -17.65
C LYS A 109 -23.36 -25.69 -18.47
N GLY A 110 -22.24 -26.24 -18.96
CA GLY A 110 -22.20 -27.49 -19.70
C GLY A 110 -21.96 -27.38 -21.21
N LEU A 111 -21.64 -26.17 -21.70
CA LEU A 111 -21.33 -25.92 -23.12
C LEU A 111 -19.83 -25.96 -23.39
N HIS A 112 -19.47 -26.36 -24.60
CA HIS A 112 -18.09 -26.31 -25.07
C HIS A 112 -17.82 -24.87 -25.51
N ILE A 113 -16.90 -24.18 -24.84
CA ILE A 113 -16.53 -22.78 -25.12
C ILE A 113 -15.10 -22.74 -25.65
N ARG A 114 -14.85 -21.96 -26.70
CA ARG A 114 -13.50 -21.71 -27.23
C ARG A 114 -13.31 -20.23 -27.58
N LEU A 115 -12.06 -19.81 -27.66
CA LEU A 115 -11.67 -18.54 -28.26
C LEU A 115 -11.15 -18.83 -29.68
N ASN A 116 -11.78 -18.27 -30.70
CA ASN A 116 -11.31 -18.41 -32.07
C ASN A 116 -10.06 -17.54 -32.25
N MET A 117 -8.90 -18.14 -32.53
CA MET A 117 -7.62 -17.42 -32.55
C MET A 117 -7.41 -16.56 -33.80
N ASP A 118 -8.16 -16.81 -34.87
CA ASP A 118 -8.09 -16.01 -36.09
C ASP A 118 -8.96 -14.74 -36.00
N THR A 119 -10.08 -14.81 -35.25
CA THR A 119 -11.04 -13.68 -35.12
C THR A 119 -11.04 -13.02 -33.75
N GLY A 120 -10.44 -13.63 -32.73
CA GLY A 120 -10.40 -13.14 -31.34
C GLY A 120 -11.74 -13.24 -30.59
N GLN A 121 -12.76 -13.90 -31.16
CA GLN A 121 -14.11 -13.95 -30.60
C GLN A 121 -14.34 -15.23 -29.77
N ARG A 122 -15.19 -15.13 -28.74
CA ARG A 122 -15.61 -16.27 -27.92
C ARG A 122 -16.77 -16.99 -28.62
N GLU A 123 -16.62 -18.29 -28.86
CA GLU A 123 -17.64 -19.14 -29.47
C GLU A 123 -18.05 -20.25 -28.51
N ALA A 124 -19.31 -20.68 -28.55
CA ALA A 124 -19.80 -21.81 -27.78
C ALA A 124 -20.69 -22.74 -28.62
N LYS A 125 -20.60 -24.05 -28.35
CA LYS A 125 -21.47 -25.08 -28.95
C LYS A 125 -21.89 -26.15 -27.93
N LEU A 126 -22.91 -26.93 -28.30
CA LEU A 126 -23.31 -28.12 -27.57
C LEU A 126 -22.22 -29.20 -27.65
N MET A 127 -22.00 -29.91 -26.54
CA MET A 127 -21.09 -31.07 -26.50
C MET A 127 -21.67 -32.24 -27.30
N GLU A 128 -20.84 -32.91 -28.10
CA GLU A 128 -21.26 -34.10 -28.86
C GLU A 128 -21.41 -35.30 -27.90
N GLY A 129 -22.62 -35.86 -27.83
CA GLY A 129 -22.97 -36.99 -26.95
C GLY A 129 -24.10 -36.70 -25.95
N ASP A 130 -24.52 -35.45 -25.79
CA ASP A 130 -25.59 -35.05 -24.86
C ASP A 130 -26.91 -34.81 -25.63
N GLY A 131 -27.66 -35.89 -25.89
CA GLY A 131 -28.90 -35.88 -26.66
C GLY A 131 -30.17 -35.51 -25.86
N GLY A 132 -30.03 -35.23 -24.56
CA GLY A 132 -31.13 -35.18 -23.60
C GLY A 132 -31.59 -33.78 -23.15
N LEU A 133 -31.28 -32.70 -23.88
CA LEU A 133 -31.77 -31.35 -23.55
C LEU A 133 -33.14 -31.10 -24.20
N LYS A 134 -34.21 -31.03 -23.39
CA LYS A 134 -35.55 -30.60 -23.84
C LYS A 134 -35.86 -29.19 -23.34
N TYR A 135 -36.40 -28.38 -24.24
CA TYR A 135 -36.85 -27.00 -23.98
C TYR A 135 -38.29 -27.01 -23.49
N TRP A 136 -38.58 -26.21 -22.46
CA TRP A 136 -39.95 -25.91 -22.06
C TRP A 136 -40.18 -24.40 -21.98
N SER A 137 -41.42 -23.98 -22.30
CA SER A 137 -41.88 -22.60 -22.20
C SER A 137 -43.27 -22.57 -21.59
N GLN A 138 -43.45 -21.83 -20.48
CA GLN A 138 -44.78 -21.51 -19.96
C GLN A 138 -44.77 -20.12 -19.32
N GLU A 139 -45.78 -19.32 -19.67
CA GLU A 139 -46.05 -17.97 -19.12
C GLU A 139 -44.80 -17.06 -18.99
N GLY A 140 -44.08 -16.91 -20.10
CA GLY A 140 -42.95 -15.96 -20.20
C GLY A 140 -41.64 -16.45 -19.58
N LYS A 141 -41.60 -17.64 -18.97
CA LYS A 141 -40.37 -18.27 -18.50
C LYS A 141 -39.98 -19.43 -19.43
N GLN A 142 -38.75 -19.37 -19.93
CA GLN A 142 -38.16 -20.39 -20.80
C GLN A 142 -36.91 -20.97 -20.13
N GLY A 143 -36.78 -22.29 -20.14
CA GLY A 143 -35.67 -22.98 -19.50
C GLY A 143 -35.28 -24.28 -20.20
N ILE A 144 -34.03 -24.68 -19.98
CA ILE A 144 -33.46 -25.94 -20.46
C ILE A 144 -33.35 -26.90 -19.28
N VAL A 145 -33.93 -28.09 -19.38
CA VAL A 145 -33.76 -29.17 -18.40
C VAL A 145 -33.09 -30.35 -19.09
N ASN A 146 -31.98 -30.81 -18.51
CA ASN A 146 -31.32 -32.05 -18.93
C ASN A 146 -32.06 -33.22 -18.25
N THR A 147 -32.73 -34.06 -19.05
CA THR A 147 -33.56 -35.16 -18.55
C THR A 147 -32.78 -36.42 -18.18
N GLU A 148 -31.45 -36.47 -18.42
CA GLU A 148 -30.64 -37.68 -18.23
C GLU A 148 -29.80 -37.69 -16.96
N LYS A 149 -29.57 -36.54 -16.32
CA LYS A 149 -29.04 -36.52 -14.95
C LYS A 149 -30.17 -36.82 -13.97
N LYS A 150 -30.05 -37.92 -13.21
CA LYS A 150 -30.91 -38.21 -12.06
C LYS A 150 -30.79 -37.06 -11.06
N LEU A 151 -31.67 -36.08 -11.15
CA LEU A 151 -31.82 -35.02 -10.18
C LEU A 151 -32.61 -35.60 -9.01
N PHE A 152 -31.96 -35.69 -7.85
CA PHE A 152 -32.61 -36.06 -6.61
C PHE A 152 -33.58 -34.96 -6.21
N THR A 153 -34.82 -35.31 -5.90
CA THR A 153 -35.77 -34.36 -5.35
C THR A 153 -35.38 -34.00 -3.90
N PRO A 154 -35.84 -32.85 -3.37
CA PRO A 154 -35.64 -32.51 -1.96
C PRO A 154 -36.14 -33.61 -1.00
N GLU A 155 -37.19 -34.36 -1.36
CA GLU A 155 -37.61 -35.55 -0.61
C GLU A 155 -36.61 -36.72 -0.72
N ASP A 156 -36.01 -36.97 -1.89
CA ASP A 156 -34.98 -38.00 -2.06
C ASP A 156 -33.71 -37.67 -1.29
N LEU A 157 -33.31 -36.39 -1.28
CA LEU A 157 -32.20 -35.88 -0.46
C LEU A 157 -32.50 -36.00 1.03
N LYS A 158 -33.74 -35.73 1.45
CA LYS A 158 -34.18 -35.87 2.84
C LYS A 158 -34.25 -37.34 3.26
N LYS A 159 -34.58 -38.26 2.34
CA LYS A 159 -34.56 -39.71 2.56
C LYS A 159 -33.11 -40.23 2.63
N ALA A 160 -32.22 -39.77 1.74
CA ALA A 160 -30.79 -40.10 1.75
C ALA A 160 -30.08 -39.56 3.01
N LEU A 161 -30.41 -38.35 3.47
CA LEU A 161 -29.91 -37.79 4.74
C LEU A 161 -30.42 -38.58 5.96
N LYS A 162 -31.60 -39.18 5.87
CA LYS A 162 -32.16 -40.04 6.91
C LYS A 162 -31.48 -41.42 6.92
N GLU A 163 -31.10 -41.93 5.76
CA GLU A 163 -30.27 -43.15 5.63
C GLU A 163 -28.82 -42.90 6.11
N PHE A 164 -28.26 -41.71 5.88
CA PHE A 164 -26.92 -41.34 6.38
C PHE A 164 -26.84 -41.24 7.91
N ARG A 165 -27.95 -40.94 8.60
CA ARG A 165 -28.01 -40.97 10.08
C ARG A 165 -28.21 -42.38 10.66
N VAL A 166 -28.50 -43.40 9.83
CA VAL A 166 -28.83 -44.76 10.28
C VAL A 166 -27.76 -45.79 9.92
N ASN A 167 -26.72 -45.42 9.16
CA ASN A 167 -25.53 -46.25 9.09
C ASN A 167 -24.74 -46.06 10.38
N LYS A 168 -24.70 -47.13 11.18
CA LYS A 168 -23.83 -47.28 12.34
C LYS A 168 -22.43 -46.79 11.98
N ILE A 169 -21.84 -46.01 12.88
CA ILE A 169 -20.39 -45.83 12.92
C ILE A 169 -19.84 -47.25 13.05
N ASP A 170 -19.08 -47.72 12.06
CA ASP A 170 -18.44 -49.03 12.15
C ASP A 170 -17.37 -48.98 13.26
N ASP A 171 -17.13 -50.12 13.92
CA ASP A 171 -16.19 -50.22 15.05
C ASP A 171 -14.76 -49.76 14.65
N GLU A 172 -14.37 -49.91 13.38
CA GLU A 172 -13.08 -49.46 12.82
C GLU A 172 -12.90 -47.93 12.77
N ASP A 173 -13.95 -47.16 12.47
CA ASP A 173 -13.88 -45.70 12.43
C ASP A 173 -13.87 -45.10 13.85
N THR A 174 -14.51 -45.79 14.79
CA THR A 174 -14.45 -45.46 16.21
C THR A 174 -13.05 -45.71 16.77
N GLU A 175 -12.43 -46.85 16.43
CA GLU A 175 -11.05 -47.16 16.81
C GLU A 175 -10.02 -46.18 16.21
N ARG A 176 -10.14 -45.80 14.92
CA ARG A 176 -9.28 -44.76 14.32
C ARG A 176 -9.43 -43.40 15.01
N MET A 177 -10.66 -42.98 15.32
CA MET A 177 -10.89 -41.73 16.06
C MET A 177 -10.34 -41.80 17.50
N GLU A 178 -10.42 -42.96 18.16
CA GLU A 178 -9.83 -43.17 19.48
C GLU A 178 -8.30 -43.21 19.45
N GLU A 179 -7.68 -43.83 18.45
CA GLU A 179 -6.22 -43.84 18.28
C GLU A 179 -5.68 -42.43 18.02
N VAL A 180 -6.36 -41.63 17.20
CA VAL A 180 -6.00 -40.23 16.98
C VAL A 180 -6.19 -39.41 18.26
N LYS A 181 -7.28 -39.60 19.00
CA LYS A 181 -7.49 -38.93 20.30
C LYS A 181 -6.47 -39.36 21.38
N LYS A 182 -5.96 -40.59 21.33
CA LYS A 182 -4.88 -41.07 22.22
C LYS A 182 -3.52 -40.49 21.84
N LYS A 183 -3.33 -40.09 20.56
CA LYS A 183 -2.07 -39.56 20.03
C LYS A 183 -1.90 -38.05 20.24
N TYR A 184 -3.00 -37.31 20.40
CA TYR A 184 -2.97 -35.86 20.59
C TYR A 184 -3.63 -35.48 21.91
N LYS A 185 -2.99 -34.60 22.67
CA LYS A 185 -3.59 -33.99 23.86
C LYS A 185 -4.84 -33.21 23.45
N SER A 186 -5.86 -33.21 24.32
CA SER A 186 -7.06 -32.42 24.07
C SER A 186 -6.72 -30.92 24.04
N TYR A 187 -7.52 -30.12 23.33
CA TYR A 187 -7.36 -28.66 23.30
C TYR A 187 -7.36 -28.05 24.72
N GLU A 188 -8.17 -28.59 25.61
CA GLU A 188 -8.26 -28.15 27.02
C GLU A 188 -7.02 -28.53 27.83
N GLU A 189 -6.45 -29.72 27.63
CA GLU A 189 -5.18 -30.11 28.26
C GLU A 189 -4.01 -29.29 27.72
N LEU A 190 -3.98 -29.00 26.42
CA LEU A 190 -2.97 -28.12 25.83
C LEU A 190 -3.07 -26.70 26.37
N LYS A 191 -4.29 -26.17 26.53
CA LYS A 191 -4.54 -24.86 27.14
C LYS A 191 -4.06 -24.83 28.60
N LYS A 192 -4.36 -25.88 29.37
CA LYS A 192 -3.96 -25.99 30.78
C LYS A 192 -2.46 -26.22 30.96
N ASP A 193 -1.82 -27.02 30.11
CA ASP A 193 -0.37 -27.22 30.10
C ASP A 193 0.36 -25.92 29.73
N LEU A 194 -0.22 -25.11 28.82
CA LEU A 194 0.28 -23.80 28.44
C LEU A 194 0.13 -22.77 29.57
N GLU A 195 -1.02 -22.75 30.25
CA GLU A 195 -1.25 -21.95 31.47
C GLU A 195 -0.28 -22.37 32.60
N GLY A 196 0.03 -23.66 32.72
CA GLY A 196 0.98 -24.19 33.71
C GLY A 196 2.45 -23.85 33.45
N LEU A 197 2.80 -23.41 32.24
CA LEU A 197 4.16 -23.02 31.87
C LEU A 197 4.50 -21.55 32.15
N HIS A 198 3.57 -20.75 32.69
CA HIS A 198 3.74 -19.31 32.95
C HIS A 198 4.41 -18.56 31.78
N MET A 199 4.11 -18.96 30.55
CA MET A 199 4.34 -18.12 29.40
C MET A 199 3.12 -17.22 29.29
N ASP A 200 3.20 -16.00 29.82
CA ASP A 200 2.20 -14.96 29.58
C ASP A 200 2.24 -14.60 28.08
N ILE A 201 1.60 -15.41 27.24
CA ILE A 201 1.43 -15.11 25.82
C ILE A 201 0.35 -14.03 25.74
N LYS A 202 0.77 -12.79 25.95
CA LYS A 202 -0.05 -11.63 25.61
C LYS A 202 -0.11 -11.52 24.10
N THR A 203 -1.30 -11.32 23.57
CA THR A 203 -1.45 -10.94 22.17
C THR A 203 -0.97 -9.51 21.97
N ASP A 204 -0.57 -9.15 20.74
CA ASP A 204 -0.20 -7.78 20.39
C ASP A 204 -1.34 -6.81 20.72
N ARG A 205 -2.59 -7.21 20.47
CA ARG A 205 -3.79 -6.47 20.83
C ARG A 205 -3.88 -6.17 22.32
N GLU A 206 -3.74 -7.19 23.18
CA GLU A 206 -3.77 -7.02 24.64
C GLU A 206 -2.64 -6.12 25.12
N THR A 207 -1.46 -6.26 24.52
CA THR A 207 -0.28 -5.45 24.85
C THR A 207 -0.51 -3.98 24.49
N VAL A 208 -1.04 -3.68 23.31
CA VAL A 208 -1.39 -2.31 22.89
C VAL A 208 -2.43 -1.69 23.82
N LEU A 209 -3.44 -2.45 24.23
CA LEU A 209 -4.46 -2.00 25.19
C LEU A 209 -3.85 -1.66 26.56
N GLU A 210 -2.99 -2.54 27.08
CA GLU A 210 -2.30 -2.33 28.36
C GLU A 210 -1.37 -1.11 28.31
N LEU A 211 -0.52 -0.99 27.28
CA LEU A 211 0.37 0.16 27.10
C LEU A 211 -0.41 1.46 26.98
N THR A 212 -1.54 1.46 26.26
CA THR A 212 -2.40 2.65 26.12
C THR A 212 -3.04 3.04 27.46
N SER A 213 -3.46 2.05 28.25
CA SER A 213 -3.99 2.28 29.60
C SER A 213 -2.92 2.87 30.52
N MET A 214 -1.68 2.38 30.44
CA MET A 214 -0.54 2.91 31.19
C MET A 214 -0.21 4.35 30.80
N LEU A 215 -0.29 4.70 29.52
CA LEU A 215 -0.07 6.09 29.07
C LEU A 215 -1.15 7.06 29.60
N ASN A 216 -2.36 6.57 29.85
CA ASN A 216 -3.46 7.37 30.35
C ASN A 216 -3.40 7.55 31.89
N SER A 217 -2.73 6.65 32.63
CA SER A 217 -2.56 6.82 34.06
C SER A 217 -1.49 7.88 34.39
N SER A 218 -1.86 8.89 35.18
CA SER A 218 -0.97 9.99 35.58
C SER A 218 0.18 9.61 36.52
N SER A 219 0.45 8.32 36.70
CA SER A 219 1.42 7.81 37.68
C SER A 219 2.85 7.73 37.16
N LEU A 220 3.04 7.71 35.84
CA LEU A 220 4.35 7.54 35.21
C LEU A 220 5.13 8.85 35.19
N ASP A 221 6.44 8.75 35.48
CA ASP A 221 7.37 9.84 35.22
C ASP A 221 7.61 10.04 33.72
N THR A 222 8.36 11.08 33.35
CA THR A 222 8.59 11.40 31.93
C THR A 222 9.42 10.33 31.23
N THR A 223 10.38 9.72 31.91
CA THR A 223 11.27 8.69 31.37
C THR A 223 10.52 7.37 31.16
N GLU A 224 9.78 6.91 32.16
CA GLU A 224 8.90 5.74 32.08
C GLU A 224 7.85 5.93 30.99
N ARG A 225 7.31 7.14 30.83
CA ARG A 225 6.36 7.43 29.74
C ARG A 225 7.04 7.32 28.37
N VAL A 226 8.28 7.76 28.22
CA VAL A 226 9.04 7.58 26.98
C VAL A 226 9.27 6.09 26.71
N ASP A 227 9.70 5.32 27.70
CA ASP A 227 9.94 3.87 27.56
C ASP A 227 8.67 3.11 27.13
N VAL A 228 7.52 3.46 27.71
CA VAL A 228 6.21 2.90 27.31
C VAL A 228 5.87 3.29 25.88
N MET A 229 6.14 4.54 25.47
CA MET A 229 5.90 5.02 24.11
C MET A 229 6.85 4.38 23.08
N GLU A 230 8.10 4.10 23.45
CA GLU A 230 9.04 3.35 22.61
C GLU A 230 8.60 1.91 22.43
N THR A 231 8.18 1.26 23.51
CA THR A 231 7.60 -0.10 23.43
C THR A 231 6.36 -0.10 22.55
N LEU A 232 5.47 0.88 22.72
CA LEU A 232 4.26 1.01 21.90
C LEU A 232 4.60 1.22 20.42
N LEU A 233 5.62 2.04 20.11
CA LEU A 233 6.06 2.29 18.73
C LEU A 233 6.37 0.98 17.99
N ASP A 234 7.01 0.02 18.65
CA ASP A 234 7.35 -1.29 18.06
C ASP A 234 6.10 -2.06 17.60
N TYR A 235 5.01 -2.02 18.38
CA TYR A 235 3.74 -2.67 18.03
C TYR A 235 2.98 -1.94 16.92
N LEU A 236 3.06 -0.60 16.88
CA LEU A 236 2.33 0.22 15.92
C LEU A 236 2.88 0.15 14.49
N HIS A 237 4.02 -0.51 14.27
CA HIS A 237 4.47 -0.88 12.92
C HIS A 237 3.47 -1.78 12.18
N GLN A 238 2.65 -2.53 12.92
CA GLN A 238 1.56 -3.31 12.33
C GLN A 238 0.33 -2.42 12.12
N ILE A 239 -0.22 -2.46 10.90
CA ILE A 239 -1.35 -1.60 10.49
C ILE A 239 -2.57 -1.84 11.38
N ASP A 240 -2.88 -3.09 11.73
CA ASP A 240 -4.03 -3.44 12.57
C ASP A 240 -3.90 -2.89 13.99
N ASN A 241 -2.70 -2.94 14.57
CA ASN A 241 -2.41 -2.36 15.88
C ASN A 241 -2.52 -0.83 15.86
N ALA A 242 -2.06 -0.19 14.77
CA ALA A 242 -2.21 1.26 14.59
C ALA A 242 -3.68 1.69 14.46
N ILE A 243 -4.50 0.90 13.76
CA ILE A 243 -5.94 1.11 13.68
C ILE A 243 -6.58 0.96 15.06
N LEU A 244 -6.30 -0.15 15.77
CA LEU A 244 -6.79 -0.38 17.13
C LEU A 244 -6.43 0.78 18.06
N PHE A 245 -5.17 1.21 18.04
CA PHE A 245 -4.68 2.33 18.85
C PHE A 245 -5.39 3.64 18.55
N CYS A 246 -5.76 3.86 17.28
CA CYS A 246 -6.59 4.99 16.87
C CYS A 246 -8.03 4.87 17.40
N ASP A 247 -8.64 3.69 17.28
CA ASP A 247 -10.03 3.44 17.65
C ASP A 247 -10.26 3.56 19.16
N ILE A 248 -9.32 3.08 19.98
CA ILE A 248 -9.36 3.24 21.45
C ILE A 248 -8.99 4.66 21.91
N GLY A 249 -8.77 5.61 20.99
CA GLY A 249 -8.47 7.00 21.29
C GLY A 249 -7.03 7.28 21.73
N GLY A 250 -6.12 6.30 21.60
CA GLY A 250 -4.72 6.43 21.96
C GLY A 250 -4.00 7.55 21.19
N MET A 251 -4.40 7.78 19.94
CA MET A 251 -3.85 8.85 19.10
C MET A 251 -4.00 10.26 19.72
N LYS A 252 -5.09 10.53 20.46
CA LYS A 252 -5.29 11.82 21.15
C LYS A 252 -4.21 12.07 22.20
N LEU A 253 -3.78 11.03 22.90
CA LEU A 253 -2.73 11.11 23.92
C LEU A 253 -1.40 11.52 23.27
N VAL A 254 -1.07 10.94 22.12
CA VAL A 254 0.15 11.23 21.37
C VAL A 254 0.12 12.64 20.78
N ILE A 255 -1.00 13.07 20.21
CA ILE A 255 -1.16 14.41 19.62
C ILE A 255 -0.95 15.50 20.68
N LYS A 256 -1.41 15.29 21.92
CA LYS A 256 -1.19 16.22 23.03
C LYS A 256 0.30 16.40 23.34
N ASN A 257 1.08 15.33 23.27
CA ASN A 257 2.50 15.30 23.61
C ASN A 257 3.40 15.94 22.52
N LEU A 258 2.85 16.29 21.36
CA LEU A 258 3.58 17.01 20.30
C LEU A 258 4.05 18.41 20.70
N ASN A 259 3.39 19.06 21.67
CA ASN A 259 3.81 20.35 22.21
C ASN A 259 4.41 20.24 23.62
N ASP A 260 4.92 19.06 23.99
CA ASP A 260 5.54 18.87 25.31
C ASP A 260 6.85 19.68 25.41
N SER A 261 7.16 20.14 26.63
CA SER A 261 8.40 20.85 26.92
C SER A 261 9.64 19.98 26.68
N ASN A 262 9.54 18.67 26.88
CA ASN A 262 10.63 17.72 26.67
C ASN A 262 10.77 17.36 25.17
N ALA A 263 11.98 17.56 24.61
CA ALA A 263 12.30 17.22 23.23
C ALA A 263 12.16 15.72 22.92
N GLU A 264 12.51 14.85 23.86
CA GLU A 264 12.39 13.40 23.72
C GLU A 264 10.93 12.98 23.57
N MET A 265 10.05 13.57 24.39
CA MET A 265 8.59 13.36 24.31
C MET A 265 8.03 13.79 22.95
N ARG A 266 8.44 14.96 22.44
CA ARG A 266 8.04 15.42 21.08
C ARG A 266 8.58 14.48 19.99
N SER A 267 9.82 14.00 20.14
CA SER A 267 10.48 13.09 19.23
C SER A 267 9.74 11.75 19.11
N ILE A 268 9.48 11.09 20.24
CA ILE A 268 8.79 9.78 20.26
C ILE A 268 7.33 9.92 19.82
N SER A 269 6.65 11.00 20.21
CA SER A 269 5.28 11.27 19.75
C SER A 269 5.21 11.42 18.23
N SER A 270 6.17 12.14 17.64
CA SER A 270 6.29 12.28 16.19
C SER A 270 6.60 10.94 15.51
N ALA A 271 7.43 10.09 16.14
CA ALA A 271 7.74 8.75 15.62
C ALA A 271 6.51 7.83 15.61
N ILE A 272 5.72 7.81 16.70
CA ILE A 272 4.48 7.03 16.78
C ILE A 272 3.49 7.47 15.70
N LEU A 273 3.32 8.78 15.53
CA LEU A 273 2.45 9.30 14.47
C LEU A 273 2.95 8.87 13.09
N ALA A 274 4.27 8.98 12.83
CA ALA A 274 4.83 8.58 11.55
C ALA A 274 4.57 7.12 11.21
N THR A 275 4.86 6.21 12.15
CA THR A 275 4.65 4.77 11.97
C THR A 275 3.17 4.45 11.81
N SER A 276 2.29 5.08 12.62
CA SER A 276 0.85 4.84 12.56
C SER A 276 0.20 5.38 11.28
N LEU A 277 0.77 6.44 10.68
CA LEU A 277 0.30 7.04 9.43
C LEU A 277 0.77 6.29 8.19
N GLN A 278 1.88 5.55 8.27
CA GLN A 278 2.50 4.92 7.12
C GLN A 278 1.55 3.89 6.51
N ASN A 279 1.18 4.09 5.23
CA ASN A 279 0.25 3.23 4.49
C ASN A 279 -1.09 2.96 5.21
N ASN A 280 -1.53 3.88 6.08
CA ASN A 280 -2.75 3.72 6.87
C ASN A 280 -3.77 4.84 6.59
N PRO A 281 -4.67 4.67 5.60
CA PRO A 281 -5.79 5.57 5.31
C PRO A 281 -6.59 6.07 6.51
N LYS A 282 -7.01 5.15 7.39
CA LYS A 282 -7.93 5.46 8.50
C LYS A 282 -7.27 6.43 9.48
N VAL A 283 -6.03 6.13 9.86
CA VAL A 283 -5.24 6.97 10.76
C VAL A 283 -4.88 8.31 10.12
N LYS A 284 -4.58 8.34 8.82
CA LYS A 284 -4.36 9.60 8.09
C LYS A 284 -5.58 10.51 8.13
N VAL A 285 -6.76 9.99 7.81
CA VAL A 285 -8.01 10.75 7.83
C VAL A 285 -8.28 11.30 9.24
N TYR A 286 -8.09 10.46 10.27
CA TYR A 286 -8.22 10.87 11.67
C TYR A 286 -7.29 12.04 12.02
N CYS A 287 -5.99 11.90 11.77
CA CYS A 287 -5.00 12.92 12.11
C CYS A 287 -5.20 14.24 11.33
N ILE A 288 -5.68 14.17 10.09
CA ILE A 288 -6.04 15.38 9.35
C ILE A 288 -7.22 16.11 10.01
N LYS A 289 -8.26 15.38 10.43
CA LYS A 289 -9.43 15.96 11.13
C LYS A 289 -9.03 16.61 12.47
N GLU A 290 -8.09 16.01 13.18
CA GLU A 290 -7.54 16.54 14.45
C GLU A 290 -6.52 17.68 14.25
N GLY A 291 -6.28 18.13 13.01
CA GLY A 291 -5.40 19.27 12.72
C GLY A 291 -3.89 18.97 12.85
N VAL A 292 -3.49 17.70 12.85
CA VAL A 292 -2.09 17.29 13.01
C VAL A 292 -1.19 17.81 11.88
N LEU A 293 -1.70 17.89 10.65
CA LEU A 293 -0.92 18.43 9.52
C LEU A 293 -0.51 19.89 9.74
N HIS A 294 -1.42 20.74 10.23
CA HIS A 294 -1.11 22.11 10.58
C HIS A 294 -0.04 22.18 11.69
N HIS A 295 -0.14 21.29 12.69
CA HIS A 295 0.89 21.17 13.71
C HIS A 295 2.26 20.83 13.09
N PHE A 296 2.37 19.83 12.21
CA PHE A 296 3.64 19.44 11.60
C PHE A 296 4.29 20.57 10.80
N VAL A 297 3.53 21.29 9.97
CA VAL A 297 4.04 22.42 9.17
C VAL A 297 4.62 23.52 10.09
N ARG A 298 3.88 23.87 11.15
CA ARG A 298 4.33 24.86 12.14
C ARG A 298 5.55 24.37 12.91
N ALA A 299 5.51 23.14 13.44
CA ALA A 299 6.55 22.58 14.29
C ALA A 299 7.88 22.43 13.52
N LEU A 300 7.85 22.00 12.26
CA LEU A 300 9.06 21.94 11.43
C LEU A 300 9.74 23.30 11.24
N SER A 301 8.95 24.38 11.23
CA SER A 301 9.46 25.74 11.10
C SER A 301 10.07 26.29 12.39
N THR A 302 9.57 25.87 13.56
CA THR A 302 9.94 26.44 14.87
C THR A 302 10.86 25.55 15.69
N GLU A 303 10.92 24.25 15.41
CA GLU A 303 11.71 23.29 16.19
C GLU A 303 13.21 23.55 16.05
N VAL A 304 13.90 23.52 17.18
CA VAL A 304 15.34 23.79 17.30
C VAL A 304 16.11 22.47 17.28
N GLU A 305 15.58 21.44 17.94
CA GLU A 305 16.25 20.16 18.12
C GLU A 305 16.20 19.31 16.84
N LEU A 306 17.37 19.04 16.27
CA LEU A 306 17.49 18.29 15.02
C LEU A 306 16.93 16.86 15.08
N PRO A 307 17.07 16.09 16.19
CA PRO A 307 16.43 14.79 16.32
C PRO A 307 14.90 14.85 16.20
N VAL A 308 14.28 15.85 16.84
CA VAL A 308 12.82 16.06 16.77
C VAL A 308 12.40 16.46 15.36
N LYS A 309 13.15 17.37 14.73
CA LYS A 309 12.90 17.81 13.35
C LYS A 309 12.95 16.65 12.35
N LYS A 310 13.88 15.70 12.52
CA LYS A 310 13.95 14.47 11.69
C LYS A 310 12.70 13.60 11.86
N LYS A 311 12.18 13.43 13.09
CA LYS A 311 10.97 12.65 13.35
C LYS A 311 9.71 13.35 12.85
N LEU A 312 9.63 14.68 13.01
CA LEU A 312 8.56 15.50 12.43
C LEU A 312 8.52 15.41 10.90
N LEU A 313 9.69 15.48 10.23
CA LEU A 313 9.76 15.32 8.78
C LEU A 313 9.31 13.92 8.35
N PHE A 314 9.68 12.89 9.10
CA PHE A 314 9.23 11.53 8.84
C PHE A 314 7.70 11.39 8.99
N ALA A 315 7.12 11.98 10.04
CA ALA A 315 5.68 11.99 10.26
C ALA A 315 4.91 12.76 9.18
N LEU A 316 5.42 13.94 8.80
CA LEU A 316 4.88 14.72 7.70
C LEU A 316 4.94 13.94 6.38
N SER A 317 6.08 13.30 6.10
CA SER A 317 6.29 12.47 4.92
C SER A 317 5.27 11.33 4.85
N ALA A 318 5.05 10.60 5.95
CA ALA A 318 4.05 9.55 6.04
C ALA A 318 2.61 10.07 5.83
N MET A 319 2.30 11.27 6.32
CA MET A 319 0.98 11.91 6.17
C MET A 319 0.65 12.24 4.70
N VAL A 320 1.59 12.83 3.96
CA VAL A 320 1.32 13.39 2.63
C VAL A 320 1.51 12.40 1.48
N ARG A 321 2.32 11.36 1.66
CA ARG A 321 2.49 10.29 0.65
C ARG A 321 1.18 9.55 0.42
N ASN A 322 0.88 9.21 -0.82
CA ASN A 322 -0.32 8.46 -1.23
C ASN A 322 -1.62 9.05 -0.64
N PHE A 323 -1.68 10.37 -0.47
CA PHE A 323 -2.86 11.05 0.09
C PHE A 323 -3.05 12.46 -0.49
N PRO A 324 -3.69 12.58 -1.68
CA PRO A 324 -3.85 13.85 -2.41
C PRO A 324 -4.48 14.98 -1.59
N TYR A 325 -5.46 14.63 -0.76
CA TYR A 325 -6.12 15.59 0.12
C TYR A 325 -5.14 16.24 1.10
N ALA A 326 -4.26 15.44 1.72
CA ALA A 326 -3.22 15.96 2.60
C ALA A 326 -2.17 16.78 1.83
N GLN A 327 -1.81 16.41 0.60
CA GLN A 327 -0.90 17.18 -0.25
C GLN A 327 -1.47 18.57 -0.59
N THR A 328 -2.77 18.63 -0.91
CA THR A 328 -3.47 19.88 -1.20
C THR A 328 -3.46 20.79 0.03
N LYS A 329 -3.86 20.26 1.19
CA LYS A 329 -3.82 21.01 2.46
C LYS A 329 -2.41 21.41 2.87
N PHE A 330 -1.42 20.58 2.59
CA PHE A 330 -0.02 20.89 2.83
C PHE A 330 0.45 22.08 1.99
N GLY A 331 0.04 22.15 0.71
CA GLY A 331 0.27 23.30 -0.16
C GLY A 331 -0.40 24.59 0.35
N GLU A 332 -1.69 24.52 0.69
CA GLU A 332 -2.47 25.66 1.24
C GLU A 332 -1.84 26.24 2.53
N LEU A 333 -1.21 25.39 3.35
CA LEU A 333 -0.53 25.79 4.58
C LEU A 333 0.89 26.34 4.36
N GLY A 334 1.33 26.50 3.11
CA GLY A 334 2.69 26.95 2.78
C GLY A 334 3.77 25.90 3.10
N GLY A 335 3.39 24.62 3.15
CA GLY A 335 4.27 23.52 3.53
C GLY A 335 5.53 23.39 2.67
N PHE A 336 5.44 23.64 1.37
CA PHE A 336 6.61 23.60 0.47
C PHE A 336 7.63 24.70 0.77
N SER A 337 7.19 25.86 1.28
CA SER A 337 8.08 26.91 1.76
C SER A 337 8.86 26.45 3.00
N VAL A 338 8.19 25.70 3.89
CA VAL A 338 8.82 25.11 5.07
C VAL A 338 9.87 24.07 4.66
N LEU A 339 9.56 23.20 3.69
CA LEU A 339 10.55 22.23 3.15
C LEU A 339 11.75 22.93 2.52
N ALA A 340 11.52 23.97 1.72
CA ALA A 340 12.60 24.75 1.09
C ALA A 340 13.56 25.33 2.13
N LYS A 341 13.04 25.83 3.26
CA LYS A 341 13.87 26.36 4.37
C LYS A 341 14.75 25.31 5.02
N LEU A 342 14.38 24.02 4.99
CA LEU A 342 15.19 22.95 5.57
C LEU A 342 16.54 22.77 4.84
N PHE A 343 16.62 23.15 3.56
CA PHE A 343 17.87 23.15 2.79
C PHE A 343 18.78 24.34 3.10
N THR A 344 18.22 25.42 3.66
CA THR A 344 18.97 26.64 4.00
C THR A 344 19.56 26.63 5.41
N LEU A 345 19.31 25.56 6.18
CA LEU A 345 19.81 25.44 7.55
C LEU A 345 21.35 25.42 7.53
N PRO A 346 22.02 26.43 8.13
CA PRO A 346 23.48 26.46 8.18
C PRO A 346 23.97 25.35 9.11
N GLY A 347 24.59 24.33 8.54
CA GLY A 347 25.17 23.24 9.30
C GLY A 347 26.01 22.35 8.42
N THR A 348 27.32 22.34 8.65
CA THR A 348 28.27 21.36 8.11
C THR A 348 28.15 19.98 8.77
N SER A 349 27.12 19.76 9.59
CA SER A 349 26.87 18.51 10.29
C SER A 349 26.26 17.49 9.35
N GLU A 350 26.78 16.25 9.38
CA GLU A 350 26.24 15.06 8.70
C GLU A 350 24.71 14.92 8.90
N GLU A 351 24.22 15.31 10.08
CA GLU A 351 22.81 15.24 10.40
C GLU A 351 21.93 16.20 9.61
N ALA A 352 22.46 17.37 9.23
CA ALA A 352 21.76 18.35 8.42
C ALA A 352 21.69 17.89 6.96
N THR A 353 22.76 17.26 6.45
CA THR A 353 22.79 16.60 5.14
C THR A 353 21.75 15.48 5.05
N LYS A 354 21.65 14.62 6.07
CA LYS A 354 20.60 13.57 6.09
C LYS A 354 19.19 14.14 6.13
N LEU A 355 19.00 15.30 6.75
CA LEU A 355 17.70 15.98 6.76
C LEU A 355 17.36 16.52 5.37
N SER A 356 18.31 17.15 4.68
CA SER A 356 18.10 17.66 3.32
C SER A 356 17.88 16.52 2.32
N GLU A 357 18.64 15.44 2.42
CA GLU A 357 18.44 14.21 1.64
C GLU A 357 17.00 13.70 1.80
N ARG A 358 16.53 13.46 3.04
CA ARG A 358 15.16 13.00 3.31
C ARG A 358 14.09 13.97 2.82
N THR A 359 14.37 15.27 2.90
CA THR A 359 13.45 16.30 2.40
C THR A 359 13.34 16.22 0.87
N LEU A 360 14.48 16.04 0.18
CA LEU A 360 14.50 15.90 -1.27
C LEU A 360 13.87 14.58 -1.71
N THR A 361 14.11 13.49 -0.98
CA THR A 361 13.45 12.19 -1.21
C THR A 361 11.94 12.33 -1.13
N LEU A 362 11.40 13.04 -0.13
CA LEU A 362 9.96 13.31 -0.06
C LEU A 362 9.46 14.04 -1.31
N VAL A 363 10.17 15.06 -1.79
CA VAL A 363 9.78 15.80 -3.01
C VAL A 363 9.81 14.91 -4.25
N VAL A 364 10.84 14.08 -4.40
CA VAL A 364 10.96 13.11 -5.49
C VAL A 364 9.79 12.11 -5.45
N ASP A 365 9.46 11.60 -4.27
CA ASP A 365 8.38 10.64 -4.10
C ASP A 365 7.01 11.25 -4.43
N LEU A 366 6.75 12.50 -4.04
CA LEU A 366 5.54 13.22 -4.44
C LEU A 366 5.47 13.44 -5.96
N LEU A 367 6.59 13.79 -6.60
CA LEU A 367 6.66 13.92 -8.05
C LEU A 367 6.43 12.59 -8.78
N GLU A 368 6.98 11.49 -8.24
CA GLU A 368 6.75 10.15 -8.78
C GLU A 368 5.28 9.73 -8.63
N GLU A 369 4.67 9.95 -7.47
CA GLU A 369 3.25 9.67 -7.23
C GLU A 369 2.35 10.35 -8.26
N HIS A 370 2.57 11.66 -8.50
CA HIS A 370 1.82 12.42 -9.50
C HIS A 370 2.01 11.88 -10.91
N GLN A 371 3.23 11.46 -11.28
CA GLN A 371 3.52 10.92 -12.60
C GLN A 371 2.94 9.51 -12.81
N SER A 372 3.05 8.63 -11.83
CA SER A 372 2.56 7.25 -11.92
C SER A 372 1.05 7.20 -12.10
N VAL A 373 0.30 8.03 -11.35
CA VAL A 373 -1.16 8.11 -11.44
C VAL A 373 -1.62 8.54 -12.85
N THR A 374 -0.84 9.36 -13.56
CA THR A 374 -1.17 9.79 -14.93
C THR A 374 -0.90 8.75 -16.02
N LYS A 375 -0.05 7.74 -15.77
CA LYS A 375 0.38 6.77 -16.80
C LYS A 375 -0.45 5.49 -16.83
N ASP A 376 -0.98 5.04 -15.69
CA ASP A 376 -1.48 3.66 -15.54
C ASP A 376 -3.02 3.47 -15.41
N ASN A 377 -3.83 4.53 -15.45
CA ASN A 377 -5.24 4.39 -15.08
C ASN A 377 -6.21 4.09 -16.24
N LYS A 378 -6.60 2.81 -16.35
CA LYS A 378 -7.69 2.28 -17.21
C LYS A 378 -8.95 1.81 -16.44
N HIS A 379 -9.06 2.05 -15.13
CA HIS A 379 -10.21 1.60 -14.32
C HIS A 379 -11.00 2.75 -13.66
N HIS A 380 -12.32 2.56 -13.52
CA HIS A 380 -13.29 3.57 -13.07
C HIS A 380 -13.15 4.03 -11.60
N SER A 381 -12.65 3.20 -10.67
CA SER A 381 -12.41 3.65 -9.28
C SER A 381 -11.18 4.55 -9.13
N SER A 382 -10.45 4.78 -10.23
CA SER A 382 -9.24 5.60 -10.29
C SER A 382 -9.48 7.01 -10.85
N GLU A 383 -10.69 7.33 -11.31
CA GLU A 383 -10.96 8.62 -11.96
C GLU A 383 -11.02 9.77 -10.94
N GLU A 384 -11.64 9.56 -9.78
CA GLU A 384 -11.68 10.56 -8.71
C GLU A 384 -10.29 10.78 -8.09
N LEU A 385 -9.52 9.69 -7.89
CA LEU A 385 -8.15 9.78 -7.41
C LEU A 385 -7.24 10.53 -8.41
N LEU A 386 -7.37 10.22 -9.71
CA LEU A 386 -6.68 10.94 -10.78
C LEU A 386 -7.05 12.42 -10.79
N THR A 387 -8.34 12.73 -10.64
CA THR A 387 -8.84 14.10 -10.57
C THR A 387 -8.26 14.85 -9.37
N GLN A 388 -8.16 14.21 -8.20
CA GLN A 388 -7.55 14.82 -7.02
C GLN A 388 -6.07 15.15 -7.22
N TYR A 389 -5.30 14.24 -7.84
CA TYR A 389 -3.89 14.49 -8.17
C TYR A 389 -3.73 15.56 -9.25
N GLN A 390 -4.57 15.57 -10.28
CA GLN A 390 -4.55 16.58 -11.35
C GLN A 390 -4.94 17.98 -10.89
N ASN A 391 -5.87 18.07 -9.93
CA ASN A 391 -6.34 19.35 -9.39
C ASN A 391 -5.30 20.04 -8.50
N PHE A 392 -4.32 19.31 -7.98
CA PHE A 392 -3.27 19.88 -7.14
C PHE A 392 -2.02 20.21 -7.98
N PRO A 393 -1.68 21.50 -8.19
CA PRO A 393 -0.55 21.89 -9.01
C PRO A 393 0.77 21.76 -8.23
N LEU A 394 1.21 20.52 -7.97
CA LEU A 394 2.44 20.22 -7.21
C LEU A 394 3.66 20.92 -7.83
N LEU A 395 3.83 20.80 -9.15
CA LEU A 395 4.97 21.36 -9.86
C LEU A 395 5.06 22.88 -9.69
N GLU A 396 3.92 23.59 -9.75
CA GLU A 396 3.88 25.04 -9.56
C GLU A 396 4.35 25.44 -8.15
N HIS A 397 3.88 24.72 -7.12
CA HIS A 397 4.32 24.97 -5.74
C HIS A 397 5.83 24.76 -5.57
N LEU A 398 6.41 23.75 -6.23
CA LEU A 398 7.86 23.51 -6.18
C LEU A 398 8.64 24.61 -6.89
N LEU A 399 8.18 25.07 -8.06
CA LEU A 399 8.84 26.15 -8.79
C LEU A 399 8.79 27.48 -8.01
N GLN A 400 7.62 27.84 -7.47
CA GLN A 400 7.44 29.06 -6.67
C GLN A 400 8.32 29.10 -5.41
N ASN A 401 8.66 27.93 -4.84
CA ASN A 401 9.49 27.81 -3.65
C ASN A 401 10.98 27.56 -3.95
N GLY A 402 11.42 27.76 -5.20
CA GLY A 402 12.85 27.78 -5.55
C GLY A 402 13.51 26.40 -5.63
N PHE A 403 12.76 25.32 -5.81
CA PHE A 403 13.34 23.97 -5.84
C PHE A 403 14.34 23.73 -6.98
N CYS A 404 14.25 24.46 -8.10
CA CYS A 404 15.27 24.39 -9.16
C CYS A 404 16.66 24.84 -8.65
N GLU A 405 16.72 25.98 -7.94
CA GLU A 405 17.96 26.52 -7.38
C GLU A 405 18.48 25.61 -6.25
N ILE A 406 17.59 25.08 -5.41
CA ILE A 406 17.96 24.15 -4.35
C ILE A 406 18.65 22.91 -4.94
N VAL A 407 18.06 22.28 -5.97
CA VAL A 407 18.65 21.10 -6.60
C VAL A 407 19.98 21.42 -7.28
N GLY A 408 20.10 22.57 -7.95
CA GLY A 408 21.37 23.04 -8.52
C GLY A 408 22.46 23.25 -7.47
N ASN A 409 22.13 23.89 -6.35
CA ASN A 409 23.04 24.12 -5.24
C ASN A 409 23.50 22.81 -4.56
N LEU A 410 22.59 21.84 -4.41
CA LEU A 410 22.91 20.52 -3.87
C LEU A 410 23.83 19.74 -4.82
N LEU A 411 23.61 19.84 -6.14
CA LEU A 411 24.46 19.23 -7.16
C LEU A 411 25.89 19.78 -7.12
N GLU A 412 26.06 21.08 -6.85
CA GLU A 412 27.41 21.64 -6.72
C GLU A 412 28.14 21.15 -5.47
N ASN A 413 27.40 20.99 -4.38
CA ASN A 413 27.93 20.70 -3.05
C ASN A 413 27.70 19.25 -2.60
N ILE A 414 27.85 18.27 -3.50
CA ILE A 414 27.71 16.85 -3.16
C ILE A 414 28.78 16.46 -2.11
N PRO A 415 28.39 15.93 -0.94
CA PRO A 415 29.33 15.47 0.08
C PRO A 415 30.19 14.31 -0.40
N GLN A 416 31.50 14.35 -0.13
CA GLN A 416 32.44 13.29 -0.54
C GLN A 416 32.25 11.96 0.21
N ARG A 417 31.61 11.95 1.38
CA ARG A 417 31.49 10.78 2.27
C ARG A 417 30.17 10.01 2.16
N GLU A 418 29.13 10.61 1.55
CA GLU A 418 27.79 10.03 1.39
C GLU A 418 27.39 10.03 -0.10
N PHE A 419 28.36 9.71 -0.95
CA PHE A 419 28.28 9.97 -2.39
C PHE A 419 27.18 9.18 -3.11
N GLU A 420 26.66 8.10 -2.55
CA GLU A 420 25.75 7.20 -3.27
C GLU A 420 24.29 7.62 -3.16
N SER A 421 23.72 7.60 -1.94
CA SER A 421 22.30 7.85 -1.73
C SER A 421 21.90 9.31 -2.01
N THR A 422 22.72 10.26 -1.55
CA THR A 422 22.46 11.68 -1.78
C THR A 422 22.53 12.03 -3.27
N THR A 423 23.53 11.50 -3.99
CA THR A 423 23.66 11.74 -5.44
C THR A 423 22.51 11.10 -6.22
N GLU A 424 22.07 9.89 -5.83
CA GLU A 424 20.92 9.23 -6.42
C GLU A 424 19.66 10.11 -6.32
N VAL A 425 19.36 10.60 -5.12
CA VAL A 425 18.17 11.43 -4.88
C VAL A 425 18.27 12.76 -5.65
N ILE A 426 19.44 13.40 -5.68
CA ILE A 426 19.66 14.63 -6.46
C ILE A 426 19.45 14.40 -7.95
N LEU A 427 20.02 13.33 -8.52
CA LEU A 427 19.88 13.03 -9.94
C LEU A 427 18.45 12.63 -10.31
N LYS A 428 17.74 11.90 -9.45
CA LYS A 428 16.31 11.62 -9.60
C LYS A 428 15.49 12.92 -9.60
N ALA A 429 15.74 13.81 -8.64
CA ALA A 429 15.06 15.11 -8.58
C ALA A 429 15.32 15.94 -9.84
N ALA A 430 16.58 16.03 -10.28
CA ALA A 430 16.96 16.74 -11.49
C ALA A 430 16.26 16.15 -12.74
N MET A 431 16.16 14.83 -12.86
CA MET A 431 15.42 14.19 -13.97
C MET A 431 13.93 14.51 -13.98
N LYS A 432 13.28 14.56 -12.81
CA LYS A 432 11.86 14.88 -12.70
C LYS A 432 11.56 16.35 -12.99
N LEU A 433 12.52 17.23 -12.73
CA LEU A 433 12.37 18.68 -12.89
C LEU A 433 13.01 19.25 -14.17
N LYS A 434 13.71 18.43 -14.97
CA LYS A 434 14.53 18.86 -16.11
C LYS A 434 13.80 19.78 -17.10
N ASP A 435 12.52 19.52 -17.38
CA ASP A 435 11.75 20.27 -18.37
C ASP A 435 11.39 21.67 -17.87
N SER A 436 11.12 21.80 -16.56
CA SER A 436 10.70 23.05 -15.93
C SER A 436 11.86 23.88 -15.38
N CYS A 437 12.96 23.23 -14.99
CA CYS A 437 14.15 23.86 -14.41
C CYS A 437 15.31 24.01 -15.42
N PHE A 438 15.03 23.95 -16.73
CA PHE A 438 16.06 23.97 -17.77
C PHE A 438 17.03 25.16 -17.65
N GLN A 439 16.50 26.37 -17.45
CA GLN A 439 17.31 27.59 -17.41
C GLN A 439 18.34 27.56 -16.28
N GLN A 440 17.95 27.08 -15.10
CA GLN A 440 18.84 26.95 -13.94
C GLN A 440 19.83 25.79 -14.13
N PHE A 441 19.38 24.63 -14.64
CA PHE A 441 20.25 23.47 -14.81
C PHE A 441 21.30 23.64 -15.92
N LYS A 442 21.06 24.53 -16.90
CA LYS A 442 22.03 24.87 -17.93
C LYS A 442 23.36 25.36 -17.33
N GLU A 443 23.32 26.15 -16.26
CA GLU A 443 24.53 26.65 -15.59
C GLU A 443 25.38 25.53 -14.97
N HIS A 444 24.76 24.39 -14.65
CA HIS A 444 25.39 23.23 -14.03
C HIS A 444 25.75 22.11 -15.03
N THR A 445 25.67 22.35 -16.34
CA THR A 445 25.91 21.33 -17.39
C THR A 445 27.28 20.64 -17.25
N VAL A 446 28.33 21.40 -16.91
CA VAL A 446 29.68 20.87 -16.70
C VAL A 446 29.72 19.91 -15.51
N LYS A 447 28.93 20.18 -14.46
CA LYS A 447 28.87 19.34 -13.26
C LYS A 447 28.21 18.00 -13.56
N PHE A 448 27.12 17.96 -14.34
CA PHE A 448 26.51 16.70 -14.78
C PHE A 448 27.48 15.82 -15.57
N LYS A 449 28.27 16.43 -16.46
CA LYS A 449 29.33 15.71 -17.20
C LYS A 449 30.42 15.18 -16.26
N SER A 450 30.94 16.02 -15.38
CA SER A 450 31.95 15.59 -14.39
C SER A 450 31.44 14.49 -13.48
N LEU A 451 30.15 14.52 -13.13
CA LEU A 451 29.51 13.52 -12.28
C LEU A 451 29.35 12.19 -13.02
N HIS A 452 28.93 12.22 -14.30
CA HIS A 452 28.91 11.05 -15.18
C HIS A 452 30.30 10.40 -15.27
N ASP A 453 31.34 11.18 -15.58
CA ASP A 453 32.71 10.69 -15.74
C ASP A 453 33.25 10.07 -14.43
N ASN A 454 32.87 10.61 -13.27
CA ASN A 454 33.26 10.07 -11.97
C ASN A 454 32.52 8.76 -11.65
N LEU A 455 31.20 8.72 -11.82
CA LEU A 455 30.38 7.53 -11.60
C LEU A 455 30.81 6.37 -12.51
N LEU A 456 31.15 6.67 -13.77
CA LEU A 456 31.64 5.67 -14.71
C LEU A 456 33.02 5.11 -14.28
N LYS A 457 33.91 5.95 -13.72
CA LYS A 457 35.17 5.48 -13.16
C LYS A 457 34.96 4.56 -11.96
N LEU A 458 34.02 4.89 -11.07
CA LEU A 458 33.67 4.04 -9.92
C LEU A 458 33.12 2.69 -10.38
N TYR A 459 32.22 2.68 -11.38
CA TYR A 459 31.72 1.44 -11.99
C TYR A 459 32.85 0.56 -12.57
N HIS A 460 33.85 1.17 -13.21
CA HIS A 460 35.01 0.42 -13.73
C HIS A 460 35.96 -0.10 -12.64
N GLN A 461 35.94 0.50 -11.45
CA GLN A 461 36.73 0.05 -10.29
C GLN A 461 36.02 -1.07 -9.54
N ASP A 462 34.68 -1.07 -9.53
CA ASP A 462 33.85 -2.06 -8.85
C ASP A 462 32.66 -2.46 -9.74
N THR A 463 32.93 -3.42 -10.65
CA THR A 463 31.97 -3.85 -11.68
C THR A 463 30.86 -4.74 -11.15
N GLU A 464 30.87 -5.11 -9.86
CA GLU A 464 29.80 -5.93 -9.26
C GLU A 464 28.53 -5.12 -8.97
N PHE A 465 28.62 -3.78 -8.97
CA PHE A 465 27.50 -2.89 -8.67
C PHE A 465 27.01 -2.12 -9.91
N ASP A 466 25.95 -2.65 -10.54
CA ASP A 466 25.20 -1.99 -11.61
C ASP A 466 24.62 -0.61 -11.18
N PHE A 467 24.54 -0.36 -9.87
CA PHE A 467 24.14 0.92 -9.29
C PHE A 467 24.87 2.12 -9.89
N TYR A 468 26.22 2.09 -9.96
CA TYR A 468 26.99 3.22 -10.49
C TYR A 468 26.80 3.40 -11.99
N ARG A 469 26.64 2.30 -12.74
CA ARG A 469 26.31 2.35 -14.16
C ARG A 469 24.97 3.05 -14.37
N ASP A 470 23.93 2.62 -13.67
CA ASP A 470 22.58 3.15 -13.82
C ASP A 470 22.54 4.64 -13.46
N LEU A 471 23.23 5.03 -12.38
CA LEU A 471 23.34 6.42 -11.96
C LEU A 471 24.14 7.27 -12.95
N SER A 472 25.22 6.72 -13.52
CA SER A 472 25.99 7.39 -14.57
C SER A 472 25.16 7.64 -15.82
N GLU A 473 24.27 6.71 -16.19
CA GLU A 473 23.38 6.86 -17.35
C GLU A 473 22.30 7.93 -17.08
N VAL A 474 21.81 8.07 -15.85
CA VAL A 474 20.93 9.18 -15.47
C VAL A 474 21.65 10.54 -15.63
N ALA A 475 22.89 10.67 -15.12
CA ALA A 475 23.68 11.89 -15.26
C ALA A 475 23.96 12.23 -16.74
N LYS A 476 24.26 11.22 -17.55
CA LYS A 476 24.46 11.36 -19.00
C LYS A 476 23.20 11.81 -19.73
N LYS A 477 22.04 11.23 -19.41
CA LYS A 477 20.74 11.63 -19.99
C LYS A 477 20.42 13.09 -19.69
N LEU A 478 20.71 13.55 -18.47
CA LEU A 478 20.56 14.97 -18.11
C LEU A 478 21.51 15.85 -18.92
N TYR A 479 22.79 15.48 -19.00
CA TYR A 479 23.78 16.23 -19.79
C TYR A 479 23.37 16.35 -21.27
N LEU A 480 22.99 15.24 -21.90
CA LEU A 480 22.56 15.23 -23.31
C LEU A 480 21.30 16.08 -23.51
N PHE A 481 20.30 15.94 -22.64
CA PHE A 481 19.09 16.76 -22.70
C PHE A 481 19.39 18.26 -22.63
N LEU A 482 20.31 18.69 -21.75
CA LEU A 482 20.68 20.09 -21.63
C LEU A 482 21.42 20.61 -22.87
N MET A 483 22.30 19.80 -23.46
CA MET A 483 23.02 20.16 -24.69
C MET A 483 22.06 20.29 -25.89
N GLU A 484 21.18 19.32 -26.09
CA GLU A 484 20.21 19.33 -27.20
C GLU A 484 19.28 20.54 -27.16
N LYS A 485 18.82 20.92 -25.96
CA LYS A 485 17.95 22.09 -25.77
C LYS A 485 18.68 23.42 -25.85
N ASP A 486 20.00 23.47 -25.71
CA ASP A 486 20.78 24.70 -25.86
C ASP A 486 21.14 25.00 -27.32
N GLU A 487 21.16 23.97 -28.16
CA GLU A 487 21.36 24.08 -29.61
C GLU A 487 20.06 24.44 -30.36
N LEU A 488 18.90 24.31 -29.71
CA LEU A 488 17.54 24.66 -30.21
C LEU A 488 17.12 26.06 -29.76
#